data_AF-A0A7W6EYV8-F1
#
_entry.id   AF-A0A7W6EYV8-F1
#
_cell.length_a   1.000
_cell.length_b   1.000
_cell.length_c   1.000
_cell.angle_alpha   90.00
_cell.angle_beta   90.00
_cell.angle_gamma   90.00
#
_symmetry.space_group_name_H-M   'P 1'
#
loop_
_entity.id
_entity.type
_entity.pdbx_description
1 polymer ?
#
loop_
_entity_poly.entity_id
_entity_poly.type
_entity_poly.pdbx_seq_one_letter_code
_entity_poly.pdbx_strand_id
1 'polypeptide(L)'
;MSLDEKALAIPEQLTQVDPAQVTELARIWWGGTTPHMNIRPALNEPRHMGTVLAECAWHFSNAYAQMAGLDQKEAFKAICDGWTEAHARAATTEKEVAQ
;
A
#
# COMPACT_ATOMS: atom_id res chain seq x y z
N MET A 1 -8.04 11.88 20.11
CA MET A 1 -8.22 11.60 18.68
C MET A 1 -8.36 10.09 18.52
N SER A 2 -9.49 9.61 18.01
CA SER A 2 -9.75 8.19 17.76
C SER A 2 -9.08 7.69 16.48
N LEU A 3 -9.03 6.38 16.26
CA LEU A 3 -8.54 5.81 15.00
C LEU A 3 -9.48 6.14 13.83
N ASP A 4 -10.79 6.26 14.09
CA ASP A 4 -11.78 6.61 13.09
C ASP A 4 -11.59 8.05 12.58
N GLU A 5 -11.22 8.98 13.46
CA GLU A 5 -10.90 10.37 13.08
C GLU A 5 -9.63 10.50 12.22
N LYS A 6 -8.76 9.47 12.23
CA LYS A 6 -7.54 9.41 11.40
C LYS A 6 -7.71 8.59 10.12
N ALA A 7 -8.86 7.95 9.94
CA ALA A 7 -9.11 7.12 8.77
C ALA A 7 -9.28 8.00 7.52
N LEU A 8 -8.82 7.49 6.38
CA LEU A 8 -9.14 8.09 5.09
C LEU A 8 -10.66 8.00 4.84
N ALA A 9 -11.23 9.05 4.27
CA ALA A 9 -12.61 9.03 3.82
C ALA A 9 -12.78 8.04 2.65
N ILE A 10 -14.00 7.56 2.45
CA ILE A 10 -14.35 6.84 1.23
C ILE A 10 -14.14 7.80 0.03
N PRO A 11 -13.38 7.40 -1.00
CA PRO A 11 -13.15 8.25 -2.16
C PRO A 11 -14.46 8.68 -2.83
N GLU A 12 -14.61 9.98 -3.10
CA GLU A 12 -15.83 10.55 -3.69
C GLU A 12 -16.16 9.92 -5.05
N GLN A 13 -15.15 9.47 -5.80
CA GLN A 13 -15.31 8.82 -7.10
C GLN A 13 -16.16 7.54 -7.01
N LEU A 14 -16.19 6.89 -5.85
CA LEU A 14 -17.00 5.68 -5.63
C LEU A 14 -18.48 5.98 -5.46
N THR A 15 -18.88 7.25 -5.23
CA THR A 15 -20.29 7.63 -5.11
C THR A 15 -21.08 7.46 -6.41
N GLN A 16 -20.37 7.38 -7.55
CA GLN A 16 -20.96 7.21 -8.89
C GLN A 16 -20.91 5.74 -9.36
N VAL A 17 -20.36 4.83 -8.56
CA VAL A 17 -20.25 3.41 -8.87
C VAL A 17 -21.32 2.64 -8.11
N ASP A 18 -21.93 1.63 -8.74
CA ASP A 18 -22.84 0.72 -8.05
C ASP A 18 -22.12 0.09 -6.84
N PRO A 19 -22.59 0.29 -5.59
CA PRO A 19 -21.96 -0.27 -4.40
C PRO A 19 -21.79 -1.80 -4.47
N ALA A 20 -22.64 -2.51 -5.21
CA ALA A 20 -22.50 -3.96 -5.40
C ALA A 20 -21.26 -4.36 -6.22
N GLN A 21 -20.68 -3.43 -6.97
CA GLN A 21 -19.46 -3.63 -7.77
C GLN A 21 -18.18 -3.15 -7.06
N VAL A 22 -18.31 -2.54 -5.87
CA VAL A 22 -17.19 -1.97 -5.13
C VAL A 22 -16.78 -2.90 -4.00
N THR A 23 -15.49 -3.17 -3.89
CA THR A 23 -14.93 -3.94 -2.77
C THR A 23 -13.71 -3.22 -2.19
N GLU A 24 -13.76 -2.90 -0.90
CA GLU A 24 -12.58 -2.45 -0.16
C GLU A 24 -11.57 -3.60 -0.07
N LEU A 25 -10.34 -3.37 -0.54
CA LEU A 25 -9.28 -4.39 -0.59
C LEU A 25 -8.44 -4.43 0.68
N ALA A 26 -8.11 -3.27 1.24
CA ALA A 26 -7.28 -3.18 2.45
C ALA A 26 -7.52 -1.89 3.23
N ARG A 27 -7.30 -1.96 4.54
CA ARG A 27 -7.06 -0.79 5.40
C ARG A 27 -5.71 -0.97 6.08
N ILE A 28 -4.84 0.02 5.95
CA ILE A 28 -3.44 -0.04 6.39
C ILE A 28 -3.19 1.15 7.32
N TRP A 29 -2.62 0.88 8.50
CA TRP A 29 -2.23 1.88 9.48
C TRP A 29 -0.74 1.75 9.80
N TRP A 30 -0.05 2.88 9.94
CA TRP A 30 1.34 2.89 10.40
C TRP A 30 1.40 3.05 11.92
N GLY A 31 1.88 2.02 12.61
CA GLY A 31 2.03 1.98 14.06
C GLY A 31 3.50 2.00 14.46
N GLY A 32 4.07 3.18 14.69
CA GLY A 32 5.47 3.33 15.08
C GLY A 32 6.44 2.91 13.98
N THR A 33 6.80 1.63 13.92
CA THR A 33 7.78 1.06 12.99
C THR A 33 7.21 0.01 12.04
N THR A 34 5.95 -0.42 12.22
CA THR A 34 5.35 -1.50 11.43
C THR A 34 3.94 -1.16 10.95
N PRO A 35 3.52 -1.70 9.79
CA PRO A 35 2.15 -1.57 9.34
C PRO A 35 1.24 -2.58 10.06
N HIS A 36 0.04 -2.14 10.46
CA HIS A 36 -1.07 -2.97 10.87
C HIS A 36 -2.13 -2.95 9.77
N MET A 37 -2.66 -4.12 9.38
CA MET A 37 -3.45 -4.25 8.16
C MET A 37 -4.69 -5.12 8.34
N ASN A 38 -5.81 -4.66 7.80
CA ASN A 38 -6.97 -5.50 7.48
C ASN A 38 -6.96 -5.72 5.97
N ILE A 39 -6.84 -6.98 5.52
CA ILE A 39 -6.71 -7.32 4.10
C ILE A 39 -7.87 -8.23 3.70
N ARG A 40 -8.51 -7.92 2.57
CA ARG A 40 -9.51 -8.75 1.91
C ARG A 40 -8.97 -9.22 0.56
N PRO A 41 -8.61 -10.51 0.40
CA PRO A 41 -8.18 -11.05 -0.89
C PRO A 41 -9.39 -11.26 -1.81
N ALA A 42 -10.01 -10.16 -2.24
CA ALA A 42 -11.23 -10.17 -3.07
C ALA A 42 -10.95 -10.30 -4.57
N LEU A 43 -9.70 -10.06 -4.99
CA LEU A 43 -9.31 -10.20 -6.39
C LEU A 43 -8.95 -11.66 -6.66
N ASN A 44 -9.72 -12.31 -7.53
CA ASN A 44 -9.57 -13.74 -7.84
C ASN A 44 -8.25 -14.10 -8.54
N GLU A 45 -7.53 -13.12 -9.08
CA GLU A 45 -6.25 -13.29 -9.78
C GLU A 45 -5.16 -12.47 -9.06
N PRO A 46 -4.12 -13.13 -8.50
CA PRO A 46 -3.05 -12.45 -7.75
C PRO A 46 -2.36 -11.33 -8.53
N ARG A 47 -2.24 -11.46 -9.86
CA ARG A 47 -1.65 -10.41 -10.71
C ARG A 47 -2.38 -9.07 -10.59
N HIS A 48 -3.68 -9.06 -10.33
CA HIS A 48 -4.42 -7.81 -10.13
C HIS A 48 -3.99 -7.08 -8.86
N MET A 49 -3.61 -7.80 -7.80
CA MET A 49 -3.02 -7.16 -6.62
C MET A 49 -1.66 -6.55 -6.95
N GLY A 50 -0.88 -7.17 -7.83
CA GLY A 50 0.34 -6.57 -8.38
C GLY A 50 0.09 -5.22 -9.04
N THR A 51 -0.97 -5.10 -9.86
CA THR A 51 -1.37 -3.82 -10.45
C THR A 51 -1.74 -2.78 -9.39
N VAL A 52 -2.55 -3.16 -8.39
CA VAL A 52 -2.93 -2.25 -7.28
C VAL A 52 -1.69 -1.70 -6.57
N LEU A 53 -0.73 -2.56 -6.25
CA LEU A 53 0.51 -2.15 -5.58
C LEU A 53 1.36 -1.21 -6.43
N ALA A 54 1.45 -1.45 -7.74
CA ALA A 54 2.16 -0.58 -8.67
C ALA A 54 1.53 0.82 -8.76
N GLU A 55 0.20 0.89 -8.87
CA GLU A 55 -0.54 2.15 -8.85
C GLU A 55 -0.33 2.91 -7.53
N CYS A 56 -0.37 2.21 -6.39
CA CYS A 56 -0.05 2.81 -5.09
C CYS A 56 1.36 3.41 -5.06
N ALA A 57 2.38 2.68 -5.52
CA ALA A 57 3.75 3.17 -5.55
C ALA A 57 3.89 4.43 -6.41
N TRP A 58 3.23 4.46 -7.58
CA TRP A 58 3.20 5.63 -8.45
C TRP A 58 2.52 6.83 -7.76
N HIS A 59 1.33 6.64 -7.19
CA HIS A 59 0.60 7.73 -6.51
C HIS A 59 1.35 8.27 -5.29
N PHE A 60 1.97 7.42 -4.47
CA PHE A 60 2.80 7.87 -3.36
C PHE A 60 4.02 8.65 -3.84
N SER A 61 4.70 8.19 -4.89
CA SER A 61 5.84 8.93 -5.45
C SER A 61 5.45 10.35 -5.91
N ASN A 62 4.29 10.48 -6.56
CA ASN A 62 3.75 11.78 -6.96
C ASN A 62 3.39 12.65 -5.75
N ALA A 63 2.77 12.08 -4.71
CA ALA A 63 2.48 12.81 -3.48
C ALA A 63 3.75 13.34 -2.80
N TYR A 64 4.83 12.53 -2.75
CA TYR A 64 6.12 12.98 -2.23
C TYR A 64 6.72 14.14 -3.03
N ALA A 65 6.59 14.10 -4.36
CA ALA A 65 7.04 15.20 -5.21
C ALA A 65 6.26 16.50 -4.92
N GLN A 66 4.94 16.39 -4.73
CA GLN A 66 4.08 17.55 -4.45
C GLN A 66 4.27 18.11 -3.03
N MET A 67 4.45 17.24 -2.03
CA MET A 67 4.48 17.65 -0.62
C MET A 67 5.89 18.01 -0.12
N ALA A 68 6.91 17.27 -0.56
CA ALA A 68 8.27 17.37 -0.04
C ALA A 68 9.27 17.99 -1.03
N GLY A 69 8.82 18.31 -2.25
CA GLY A 69 9.69 18.85 -3.32
C GLY A 69 10.72 17.85 -3.84
N LEU A 70 10.51 16.55 -3.58
CA LEU A 70 11.35 15.46 -4.10
C LEU A 70 11.14 15.29 -5.61
N ASP A 71 12.15 14.78 -6.32
CA ASP A 71 11.90 14.29 -7.68
C ASP A 71 11.05 13.02 -7.62
N GLN A 72 9.98 12.98 -8.42
CA GLN A 72 9.06 11.85 -8.42
C GLN A 72 9.75 10.53 -8.77
N LYS A 73 10.71 10.53 -9.70
CA LYS A 73 11.42 9.31 -10.10
C LYS A 73 12.33 8.82 -8.98
N GLU A 74 12.99 9.73 -8.28
CA GLU A 74 13.78 9.39 -7.08
C GLU A 74 12.90 8.82 -5.98
N ALA A 75 11.74 9.44 -5.71
CA ALA A 75 10.79 8.93 -4.73
C ALA A 75 10.22 7.55 -5.13
N PHE A 76 9.89 7.36 -6.40
CA PHE A 76 9.42 6.07 -6.92
C PHE A 76 10.50 5.00 -6.78
N LYS A 77 11.75 5.32 -7.15
CA LYS A 77 12.88 4.42 -6.96
C LYS A 77 13.06 4.03 -5.49
N ALA A 78 12.99 4.99 -4.56
CA ALA A 78 13.13 4.72 -3.14
C ALA A 78 12.04 3.76 -2.62
N ILE A 79 10.80 3.88 -3.11
CA ILE A 79 9.71 2.94 -2.78
C ILE A 79 10.04 1.53 -3.30
N CYS A 80 10.50 1.40 -4.55
CA CYS A 80 10.88 0.10 -5.13
C CYS A 80 12.09 -0.55 -4.43
N ASP A 81 13.07 0.26 -4.03
CA ASP A 81 14.24 -0.21 -3.28
C ASP A 81 13.78 -0.75 -1.91
N GLY A 82 12.97 0.00 -1.17
CA GLY A 82 12.41 -0.44 0.11
C GLY A 82 11.56 -1.71 0.01
N TRP A 83 10.80 -1.88 -1.09
CA TRP A 83 10.09 -3.12 -1.40
C TRP A 83 11.04 -4.31 -1.56
N THR A 84 12.10 -4.14 -2.33
CA THR A 84 13.10 -5.18 -2.61
C THR A 84 13.81 -5.61 -1.33
N GLU A 85 14.24 -4.63 -0.52
CA GLU A 85 14.89 -4.90 0.76
C GLU A 85 13.96 -5.62 1.75
N ALA A 86 12.67 -5.26 1.78
CA ALA A 86 11.70 -5.92 2.64
C ALA A 86 11.55 -7.41 2.30
N HIS A 87 11.51 -7.75 1.02
CA HIS A 87 11.46 -9.15 0.56
C HIS A 87 12.77 -9.90 0.87
N ALA A 88 13.91 -9.25 0.70
CA ALA A 88 15.20 -9.84 1.05
C ALA A 88 15.31 -10.17 2.55
N ARG A 89 14.79 -9.29 3.41
CA ARG A 89 14.71 -9.53 4.86
C ARG A 89 13.78 -10.70 5.19
N ALA A 90 12.58 -10.73 4.62
CA ALA A 90 11.62 -11.80 4.84
C ALA A 90 12.19 -13.18 4.43
N ALA A 91 12.83 -13.27 3.26
CA ALA A 91 13.47 -14.49 2.78
C ALA A 91 14.63 -14.97 3.68
N THR A 92 15.26 -14.07 4.42
CA THR A 92 16.32 -14.41 5.39
C THR A 92 15.71 -14.95 6.68
N THR A 93 14.66 -14.29 7.20
CA THR A 93 13.91 -14.76 8.38
C THR A 93 13.33 -16.16 8.17
N GLU A 94 12.77 -16.45 6.99
CA GLU A 94 12.25 -17.79 6.66
C GLU A 94 13.34 -18.88 6.74
N LYS A 95 14.58 -18.57 6.34
CA LYS A 95 15.70 -19.52 6.39
C LYS A 95 16.21 -19.78 7.81
N GLU A 96 16.10 -18.80 8.70
CA GLU A 96 16.49 -18.92 10.10
C GLU A 96 15.48 -19.72 10.92
N VAL A 97 14.18 -19.61 10.60
CA VAL A 97 13.11 -20.38 11.27
C VAL A 97 13.07 -21.84 10.82
N ALA A 98 13.59 -22.14 9.61
CA ALA A 98 13.62 -23.49 9.04
C ALA A 98 14.85 -24.33 9.46
N GLN A 99 15.74 -23.81 10.32
CA GLN A 99 16.92 -24.48 10.86
C GLN A 99 16.71 -24.89 12.32
#